data_AF-A0A1B9BXN2-F1
#
_entry.id   AF-A0A1B9BXN2-F1
#
_cell.length_a   1.000
_cell.length_b   1.000
_cell.length_c   1.000
_cell.angle_alpha   90.00
_cell.angle_beta   90.00
_cell.angle_gamma   90.00
#
_symmetry.space_group_name_H-M   'P 1'
#
loop_
_entity.id
_entity.type
_entity.pdbx_description
1 polymer ?
#
loop_
_entity_poly.entity_id
_entity_poly.type
_entity_poly.pdbx_seq_one_letter_code
_entity_poly.pdbx_strand_id
1 'polypeptide(L)'
;MTQPEKPQDLIFVESLVNLGLAMGVLITVEGVETEAHIALLREMKINYLQGYAIARPMEAEAVADFVRSFVLGVGDADTPMLALYQHLGWVRAAAESVMNHEDYEHTELAACPITTWLHAHASELPEVETSLAEHETVHILGREILQVRQSGTREELHRLLGQLHGHSHRFQEGLGQAVKDMRDNAAVAKAQPPPSENTH
;
A
#
# COMPACT_ATOMS: atom_id res chain seq x y z
N MET A 1 -3.00 -10.60 13.40
CA MET A 1 -2.18 -9.38 13.24
C MET A 1 -3.15 -8.26 12.91
N THR A 2 -3.09 -7.11 13.58
CA THR A 2 -3.96 -5.97 13.30
C THR A 2 -3.70 -5.44 11.89
N GLN A 3 -4.77 -5.06 11.20
CA GLN A 3 -4.78 -4.48 9.85
C GLN A 3 -3.70 -3.38 9.70
N PRO A 4 -2.94 -3.34 8.59
CA PRO A 4 -2.12 -2.19 8.29
C PRO A 4 -3.05 -1.03 7.92
N GLU A 5 -3.44 -0.26 8.93
CA GLU A 5 -4.22 0.97 8.77
C GLU A 5 -3.31 2.17 8.52
N LYS A 6 -2.02 2.05 8.88
CA LYS A 6 -1.02 3.07 8.69
C LYS A 6 0.04 2.62 7.69
N PRO A 7 0.58 3.54 6.88
CA PRO A 7 1.74 3.30 6.02
C PRO A 7 2.90 2.55 6.70
N GLN A 8 3.18 2.85 7.97
CA GLN A 8 4.25 2.20 8.74
C GLN A 8 3.98 0.71 9.03
N ASP A 9 2.71 0.33 9.19
CA ASP A 9 2.34 -1.05 9.46
C ASP A 9 2.67 -1.95 8.27
N LEU A 10 2.62 -1.42 7.04
CA LEU A 10 3.02 -2.16 5.83
C LEU A 10 4.47 -2.61 5.89
N ILE A 11 5.38 -1.70 6.27
CA ILE A 11 6.82 -1.99 6.35
C ILE A 11 7.07 -3.08 7.39
N PHE A 12 6.38 -3.01 8.53
CA PHE A 12 6.48 -4.01 9.59
C PHE A 12 5.97 -5.39 9.12
N VAL A 13 4.77 -5.43 8.54
CA VAL A 13 4.17 -6.66 8.02
C VAL A 13 5.08 -7.27 6.95
N GLU A 14 5.51 -6.48 5.98
CA GLU A 14 6.39 -6.93 4.91
C GLU A 14 7.71 -7.50 5.45
N SER A 15 8.31 -6.86 6.47
CA SER A 15 9.56 -7.33 7.07
C SER A 15 9.39 -8.71 7.71
N LEU A 16 8.27 -8.96 8.41
CA LEU A 16 7.95 -10.28 8.96
C LEU A 16 7.73 -11.32 7.87
N VAL A 17 7.06 -10.92 6.80
CA VAL A 17 6.78 -11.78 5.65
C VAL A 17 8.07 -12.20 4.96
N ASN A 18 8.93 -11.24 4.63
CA ASN A 18 10.20 -11.49 3.98
C ASN A 18 11.11 -12.38 4.84
N LEU A 19 11.13 -12.16 6.17
CA LEU A 19 11.86 -13.02 7.10
C LEU A 19 11.35 -14.47 7.07
N GLY A 20 10.03 -14.66 7.13
CA GLY A 20 9.43 -15.99 7.10
C GLY A 20 9.72 -16.72 5.79
N LEU A 21 9.53 -16.05 4.65
CA LEU A 21 9.82 -16.59 3.33
C LEU A 21 11.29 -16.97 3.18
N ALA A 22 12.22 -16.13 3.65
CA ALA A 22 13.66 -16.41 3.62
C ALA A 22 14.06 -17.63 4.47
N MET A 23 13.33 -17.89 5.57
CA MET A 23 13.51 -19.09 6.40
C MET A 23 12.81 -20.34 5.84
N GLY A 24 12.06 -20.21 4.73
CA GLY A 24 11.26 -21.29 4.17
C GLY A 24 10.10 -21.72 5.07
N VAL A 25 9.63 -20.84 5.96
CA VAL A 25 8.44 -21.10 6.79
C VAL A 25 7.18 -20.63 6.09
N LEU A 26 6.09 -21.36 6.30
CA LEU A 26 4.77 -20.98 5.78
C LEU A 26 4.14 -19.93 6.71
N ILE A 27 3.64 -18.86 6.10
CA ILE A 27 3.02 -17.74 6.80
C ILE A 27 1.52 -17.77 6.58
N THR A 28 0.78 -17.74 7.69
CA THR A 28 -0.68 -17.59 7.72
C THR A 28 -1.03 -16.21 8.25
N VAL A 29 -1.80 -15.44 7.48
CA VAL A 29 -2.37 -14.17 7.94
C VAL A 29 -3.83 -14.38 8.31
N GLU A 30 -4.11 -14.27 9.60
CA GLU A 30 -5.47 -14.31 10.16
C GLU A 30 -6.05 -12.89 10.31
N GLY A 31 -7.38 -12.78 10.20
CA GLY A 31 -8.11 -11.52 10.30
C GLY A 31 -8.33 -10.82 8.96
N VAL A 32 -8.38 -11.57 7.85
CA VAL A 32 -8.65 -11.01 6.52
C VAL A 32 -10.14 -10.68 6.39
N GLU A 33 -10.50 -9.43 6.64
CA GLU A 33 -11.90 -8.96 6.63
C GLU A 33 -12.41 -8.35 5.33
N THR A 34 -11.54 -7.86 4.43
CA THR A 34 -11.94 -7.12 3.22
C THR A 34 -11.23 -7.61 1.95
N GLU A 35 -11.79 -7.31 0.77
CA GLU A 35 -11.15 -7.54 -0.53
C GLU A 35 -9.83 -6.75 -0.67
N ALA A 36 -9.75 -5.56 -0.06
CA ALA A 36 -8.51 -4.77 0.01
C ALA A 36 -7.39 -5.55 0.72
N HIS A 37 -7.71 -6.30 1.78
CA HIS A 37 -6.73 -7.16 2.45
C HIS A 37 -6.24 -8.27 1.52
N ILE A 38 -7.13 -8.87 0.72
CA ILE A 38 -6.77 -9.94 -0.20
C ILE A 38 -5.78 -9.43 -1.25
N ALA A 39 -6.05 -8.28 -1.88
CA ALA A 39 -5.17 -7.72 -2.90
C ALA A 39 -3.74 -7.48 -2.36
N LEU A 40 -3.63 -6.81 -1.21
CA LEU A 40 -2.36 -6.49 -0.57
C LEU A 40 -1.58 -7.75 -0.17
N LEU A 41 -2.24 -8.70 0.50
CA LEU A 41 -1.56 -9.91 1.01
C LEU A 41 -1.15 -10.86 -0.12
N ARG A 42 -1.87 -10.84 -1.26
CA ARG A 42 -1.45 -11.53 -2.48
C ARG A 42 -0.20 -10.92 -3.08
N GLU A 43 -0.12 -9.60 -3.13
CA GLU A 43 1.07 -8.88 -3.62
C GLU A 43 2.31 -9.20 -2.75
N MET A 44 2.12 -9.32 -1.43
CA MET A 44 3.15 -9.75 -0.48
C MET A 44 3.52 -11.24 -0.56
N LYS A 45 2.87 -12.03 -1.43
CA LYS A 45 3.11 -13.48 -1.64
C LYS A 45 2.93 -14.33 -0.36
N ILE A 46 1.95 -13.98 0.47
CA ILE A 46 1.56 -14.77 1.64
C ILE A 46 1.08 -16.18 1.24
N ASN A 47 1.38 -17.18 2.08
CA ASN A 47 1.02 -18.58 1.78
C ASN A 47 -0.44 -18.89 2.08
N TYR A 48 -0.93 -18.48 3.26
CA TYR A 48 -2.29 -18.80 3.71
C TYR A 48 -2.99 -17.58 4.30
N LEU A 49 -4.30 -17.50 4.05
CA LEU A 49 -5.16 -16.43 4.53
C LEU A 49 -6.33 -17.03 5.30
N GLN A 50 -6.74 -16.38 6.38
CA GLN A 50 -7.96 -16.71 7.12
C GLN A 50 -8.70 -15.44 7.53
N GLY A 51 -10.01 -15.39 7.29
CA GLY A 51 -10.85 -14.30 7.77
C GLY A 51 -12.20 -14.22 7.06
N TYR A 52 -13.01 -13.25 7.45
CA TYR A 52 -14.39 -13.12 6.98
C TYR A 52 -14.53 -12.72 5.51
N ALA A 53 -13.50 -12.16 4.89
CA ALA A 53 -13.48 -11.98 3.43
C ALA A 53 -13.46 -13.31 2.67
N ILE A 54 -12.95 -14.37 3.32
CA ILE A 54 -12.87 -15.71 2.74
C ILE A 54 -14.13 -16.48 3.08
N ALA A 55 -14.36 -16.65 4.39
CA ALA A 55 -15.56 -17.29 4.90
C ALA A 55 -15.74 -16.97 6.39
N ARG A 56 -16.99 -16.93 6.82
CA ARG A 56 -17.31 -17.03 8.25
C ARG A 56 -17.11 -18.48 8.72
N PRO A 57 -16.86 -18.71 10.02
CA PRO A 57 -16.89 -20.05 10.60
C PRO A 57 -18.17 -20.79 10.18
N MET A 58 -18.01 -22.04 9.77
CA MET A 58 -19.09 -22.88 9.26
C MET A 58 -19.01 -24.27 9.89
N GLU A 59 -20.14 -24.96 9.93
CA GLU A 59 -20.20 -26.36 10.37
C GLU A 59 -19.41 -27.27 9.41
N ALA A 60 -18.92 -28.41 9.92
CA ALA A 60 -18.03 -29.29 9.18
C ALA A 60 -18.63 -29.79 7.86
N GLU A 61 -19.94 -30.02 7.83
CA GLU A 61 -20.69 -30.50 6.67
C GLU A 61 -20.69 -29.48 5.52
N ALA A 62 -20.59 -28.18 5.83
CA ALA A 62 -20.59 -27.10 4.84
C ALA A 62 -19.23 -26.90 4.14
N VAL A 63 -18.14 -27.43 4.72
CA VAL A 63 -16.78 -27.23 4.21
C VAL A 63 -16.62 -27.80 2.80
N ALA A 64 -17.19 -28.97 2.54
CA ALA A 64 -17.05 -29.63 1.25
C ALA A 64 -17.71 -28.82 0.10
N ASP A 65 -18.88 -28.23 0.37
CA ASP A 65 -19.56 -27.34 -0.59
C ASP A 65 -18.77 -26.05 -0.78
N PHE A 66 -18.33 -25.43 0.32
CA PHE A 66 -17.50 -24.23 0.29
C PHE A 66 -16.26 -24.42 -0.60
N VAL A 67 -15.46 -25.48 -0.35
CA VAL A 67 -14.23 -25.74 -1.12
C VAL A 67 -14.51 -25.95 -2.62
N ARG A 68 -15.68 -26.51 -2.99
CA ARG A 68 -16.05 -26.71 -4.40
C ARG A 68 -16.45 -25.43 -5.10
N SER A 69 -17.10 -24.50 -4.41
CA SER A 69 -17.67 -23.30 -5.02
C SER A 69 -16.82 -22.04 -4.82
N PHE A 70 -15.96 -22.03 -3.81
CA PHE A 70 -15.22 -20.83 -3.43
C PHE A 70 -14.14 -20.50 -4.45
N VAL A 71 -14.13 -19.23 -4.86
CA VAL A 71 -13.07 -18.63 -5.66
C VAL A 71 -12.57 -17.43 -4.89
N LEU A 72 -11.29 -17.43 -4.54
CA LEU A 72 -10.68 -16.26 -3.91
C LEU A 72 -10.65 -15.12 -4.92
N GLY A 73 -11.28 -13.99 -4.58
CA GLY A 73 -11.23 -12.77 -5.37
C GLY A 73 -9.80 -12.31 -5.65
N VAL A 74 -9.63 -11.47 -6.68
CA VAL A 74 -8.37 -10.75 -6.90
C VAL A 74 -8.12 -9.67 -5.84
N GLY A 75 -9.14 -9.35 -5.04
CA GLY A 75 -9.13 -8.25 -4.11
C GLY A 75 -9.46 -6.92 -4.79
N ASP A 76 -9.55 -5.86 -3.99
CA ASP A 76 -9.72 -4.50 -4.49
C ASP A 76 -8.33 -3.90 -4.78
N ALA A 77 -8.07 -3.64 -6.06
CA ALA A 77 -6.80 -3.08 -6.51
C ALA A 77 -6.73 -1.56 -6.33
N ASP A 78 -7.86 -0.87 -6.16
CA ASP A 78 -7.92 0.59 -6.08
C ASP A 78 -7.83 1.08 -4.63
N THR A 79 -6.78 0.62 -3.93
CA THR A 79 -6.60 0.91 -2.51
C THR A 79 -5.30 1.66 -2.27
N PRO A 80 -5.29 2.66 -1.37
CA PRO A 80 -4.10 3.46 -1.10
C PRO A 80 -2.96 2.60 -0.53
N MET A 81 -3.29 1.55 0.22
CA MET A 81 -2.30 0.69 0.85
C MET A 81 -1.63 -0.26 -0.14
N LEU A 82 -2.36 -0.79 -1.13
CA LEU A 82 -1.74 -1.56 -2.21
C LEU A 82 -0.87 -0.66 -3.09
N ALA A 83 -1.40 0.50 -3.50
CA ALA A 83 -0.67 1.47 -4.31
C ALA A 83 0.61 1.95 -3.59
N LEU A 84 0.53 2.19 -2.28
CA LEU A 84 1.68 2.55 -1.47
C LEU A 84 2.68 1.38 -1.38
N TYR A 85 2.23 0.15 -1.14
CA TYR A 85 3.11 -1.02 -1.07
C TYR A 85 3.94 -1.18 -2.36
N GLN A 86 3.28 -1.07 -3.52
CA GLN A 86 3.95 -1.13 -4.82
C GLN A 86 4.95 0.02 -5.01
N HIS A 87 4.59 1.24 -4.62
CA HIS A 87 5.49 2.39 -4.64
C HIS A 87 6.72 2.18 -3.73
N LEU A 88 6.55 1.65 -2.52
CA LEU A 88 7.65 1.41 -1.59
C LEU A 88 8.63 0.34 -2.07
N GLY A 89 8.15 -0.65 -2.82
CA GLY A 89 9.01 -1.60 -3.54
C GLY A 89 10.00 -0.88 -4.46
N TRP A 90 9.52 0.10 -5.22
CA TRP A 90 10.36 0.93 -6.08
C TRP A 90 11.32 1.86 -5.27
N VAL A 91 10.84 2.52 -4.22
CA VAL A 91 11.69 3.39 -3.38
C VAL A 91 12.85 2.60 -2.77
N ARG A 92 12.57 1.40 -2.24
CA ARG A 92 13.60 0.52 -1.69
C ARG A 92 14.59 0.10 -2.76
N ALA A 93 14.12 -0.30 -3.93
CA ALA A 93 14.97 -0.65 -5.06
C ALA A 93 15.89 0.51 -5.47
N ALA A 94 15.39 1.74 -5.54
CA ALA A 94 16.20 2.92 -5.81
C ALA A 94 17.26 3.13 -4.71
N ALA A 95 16.90 2.96 -3.44
CA ALA A 95 17.81 3.10 -2.31
C ALA A 95 18.90 2.00 -2.27
N GLU A 96 18.55 0.78 -2.65
CA GLU A 96 19.43 -0.40 -2.66
C GLU A 96 20.20 -0.56 -3.98
N SER A 97 19.95 0.32 -4.95
CA SER A 97 20.51 0.26 -6.31
C SER A 97 22.04 0.31 -6.40
N VAL A 98 22.71 0.72 -5.32
CA VAL A 98 24.17 0.70 -5.17
C VAL A 98 24.69 -0.74 -4.98
N MET A 99 23.87 -1.63 -4.42
CA MET A 99 24.23 -3.03 -4.15
C MET A 99 23.57 -4.01 -5.14
N ASN A 100 22.43 -3.63 -5.73
CA ASN A 100 21.67 -4.48 -6.67
C ASN A 100 21.36 -3.73 -7.98
N HIS A 101 21.60 -4.39 -9.13
CA HIS A 101 21.46 -3.80 -10.47
C HIS A 101 20.21 -4.29 -11.23
N GLU A 102 19.22 -4.85 -10.54
CA GLU A 102 17.96 -5.25 -11.18
C GLU A 102 17.22 -4.02 -11.77
N ASP A 103 16.52 -4.27 -12.89
CA ASP A 103 15.58 -3.34 -13.50
C ASP A 103 14.23 -3.44 -12.78
N TYR A 104 13.56 -2.31 -12.54
CA TYR A 104 12.32 -2.26 -11.79
C TYR A 104 11.22 -1.53 -12.56
N GLU A 105 9.98 -1.99 -12.38
CA GLU A 105 8.78 -1.35 -12.91
C GLU A 105 8.44 -0.07 -12.12
N HIS A 106 7.59 0.80 -12.70
CA HIS A 106 7.08 2.03 -12.08
C HIS A 106 8.11 3.13 -11.74
N THR A 107 9.25 3.17 -12.44
CA THR A 107 10.25 4.26 -12.30
C THR A 107 9.71 5.63 -12.72
N GLU A 108 8.74 5.64 -13.62
CA GLU A 108 8.10 6.86 -14.12
C GLU A 108 6.94 7.27 -13.23
N LEU A 109 6.88 8.56 -12.88
CA LEU A 109 5.81 9.14 -12.06
C LEU A 109 4.42 8.85 -12.65
N ALA A 110 4.29 8.89 -13.98
CA ALA A 110 3.05 8.66 -14.70
C ALA A 110 2.55 7.21 -14.64
N ALA A 111 3.46 6.25 -14.42
CA ALA A 111 3.14 4.84 -14.28
C ALA A 111 3.02 4.40 -12.81
N CYS A 112 3.18 5.34 -11.87
CA CYS A 112 3.17 5.02 -10.45
C CYS A 112 1.74 4.77 -9.93
N PRO A 113 1.45 3.61 -9.33
CA PRO A 113 0.11 3.28 -8.82
C PRO A 113 -0.44 4.31 -7.84
N ILE A 114 0.42 4.90 -7.00
CA ILE A 114 -0.02 5.91 -6.02
C ILE A 114 -0.36 7.25 -6.68
N THR A 115 0.33 7.64 -7.76
CA THR A 115 -0.06 8.81 -8.57
C THR A 115 -1.46 8.62 -9.12
N THR A 116 -1.73 7.46 -9.72
CA THR A 116 -3.04 7.14 -10.28
C THR A 116 -4.12 7.20 -9.20
N TRP A 117 -3.86 6.58 -8.05
CA TRP A 117 -4.80 6.55 -6.92
C TRP A 117 -5.09 7.95 -6.36
N LEU A 118 -4.05 8.76 -6.12
CA LEU A 118 -4.18 10.13 -5.60
C LEU A 118 -5.00 11.03 -6.55
N HIS A 119 -4.79 10.90 -7.87
CA HIS A 119 -5.57 11.65 -8.84
C HIS A 119 -7.03 11.20 -8.92
N ALA A 120 -7.28 9.89 -8.85
CA ALA A 120 -8.64 9.35 -8.86
C ALA A 120 -9.46 9.82 -7.65
N HIS A 121 -8.82 10.00 -6.49
CA HIS A 121 -9.46 10.37 -5.23
C HIS A 121 -9.24 11.84 -4.82
N ALA A 122 -8.73 12.68 -5.72
CA ALA A 122 -8.31 14.05 -5.39
C ALA A 122 -9.44 14.92 -4.81
N SER A 123 -10.70 14.68 -5.18
CA SER A 123 -11.85 15.41 -4.64
C SER A 123 -12.21 15.03 -3.21
N GLU A 124 -11.77 13.86 -2.74
CA GLU A 124 -12.11 13.30 -1.43
C GLU A 124 -10.96 13.42 -0.43
N LEU A 125 -9.76 13.73 -0.92
CA LEU A 125 -8.54 13.81 -0.13
C LEU A 125 -8.21 15.27 0.23
N PRO A 126 -8.22 15.63 1.53
CA PRO A 126 -7.73 16.93 1.95
C PRO A 126 -6.22 17.04 1.70
N GLU A 127 -5.78 18.22 1.25
CA GLU A 127 -4.36 18.55 1.03
C GLU A 127 -3.63 17.57 0.08
N VAL A 128 -4.35 17.03 -0.92
CA VAL A 128 -3.79 16.08 -1.89
C VAL A 128 -2.60 16.68 -2.65
N GLU A 129 -2.59 17.99 -2.89
CA GLU A 129 -1.50 18.71 -3.56
C GLU A 129 -0.17 18.59 -2.79
N THR A 130 -0.21 18.67 -1.46
CA THR A 130 0.99 18.49 -0.62
C THR A 130 1.53 17.08 -0.75
N SER A 131 0.64 16.09 -0.74
CA SER A 131 1.01 14.67 -0.92
C SER A 131 1.60 14.41 -2.31
N LEU A 132 1.01 14.99 -3.36
CA LEU A 132 1.51 14.90 -4.73
C LEU A 132 2.89 15.54 -4.88
N ALA A 133 3.14 16.70 -4.25
CA ALA A 133 4.43 17.38 -4.30
C ALA A 133 5.54 16.61 -3.59
N GLU A 134 5.26 16.07 -2.40
CA GLU A 134 6.22 15.20 -1.69
C GLU A 134 6.49 13.93 -2.51
N HIS A 135 5.45 13.31 -3.07
CA HIS A 135 5.57 12.12 -3.93
C HIS A 135 6.42 12.37 -5.19
N GLU A 136 6.17 13.47 -5.90
CA GLU A 136 6.96 13.86 -7.06
C GLU A 136 8.45 14.02 -6.69
N THR A 137 8.72 14.62 -5.53
CA THR A 137 10.10 14.80 -5.03
C THR A 137 10.77 13.46 -4.75
N VAL A 138 10.05 12.47 -4.19
CA VAL A 138 10.56 11.10 -4.02
C VAL A 138 10.96 10.50 -5.38
N HIS A 139 10.13 10.67 -6.41
CA HIS A 139 10.45 10.21 -7.77
C HIS A 139 11.67 10.89 -8.39
N ILE A 140 11.82 12.21 -8.20
CA ILE A 140 12.99 12.96 -8.67
C ILE A 140 14.26 12.41 -8.01
N LEU A 141 14.27 12.31 -6.68
CA LEU A 141 15.43 11.83 -5.92
C LEU A 141 15.78 10.38 -6.26
N GLY A 142 14.79 9.50 -6.40
CA GLY A 142 15.02 8.11 -6.79
C GLY A 142 15.70 8.00 -8.16
N ARG A 143 15.27 8.81 -9.15
CA ARG A 143 15.93 8.86 -10.47
C ARG A 143 17.34 9.41 -10.39
N GLU A 144 17.56 10.47 -9.61
CA GLU A 144 18.90 11.03 -9.41
C GLU A 144 19.85 9.98 -8.81
N ILE A 145 19.41 9.24 -7.78
CA ILE A 145 20.19 8.14 -7.19
C ILE A 145 20.54 7.09 -8.26
N LEU A 146 19.57 6.66 -9.07
CA LEU A 146 19.81 5.70 -10.15
C LEU A 146 20.81 6.21 -11.20
N GLN A 147 20.84 7.51 -11.47
CA GLN A 147 21.79 8.14 -12.40
C GLN A 147 23.19 8.21 -11.79
N VAL A 148 23.31 8.63 -10.53
CA VAL A 148 24.61 8.86 -9.89
C VAL A 148 25.23 7.58 -9.29
N ARG A 149 24.50 6.47 -9.16
CA ARG A 149 24.99 5.24 -8.49
C ARG A 149 26.30 4.67 -9.03
N GLN A 150 26.65 4.92 -10.30
CA GLN A 150 27.87 4.37 -10.92
C GLN A 150 29.05 5.35 -10.94
N SER A 151 28.80 6.66 -10.91
CA SER A 151 29.83 7.70 -11.12
C SER A 151 29.86 8.79 -10.06
N GLY A 152 28.89 8.81 -9.15
CA GLY A 152 28.76 9.76 -8.06
C GLY A 152 29.69 9.46 -6.89
N THR A 153 29.91 10.46 -6.04
CA THR A 153 30.67 10.26 -4.80
C THR A 153 29.79 9.59 -3.74
N ARG A 154 30.43 8.90 -2.79
CA ARG A 154 29.73 8.30 -1.64
C ARG A 154 28.98 9.34 -0.81
N GLU A 155 29.54 10.53 -0.65
CA GLU A 155 28.91 11.65 0.07
C GLU A 155 27.65 12.13 -0.63
N GLU A 156 27.69 12.25 -1.96
CA GLU A 156 26.54 12.65 -2.75
C GLU A 156 25.41 11.62 -2.68
N LEU A 157 25.74 10.33 -2.82
CA LEU A 157 24.77 9.25 -2.65
C LEU A 157 24.15 9.25 -1.25
N HIS A 158 24.96 9.42 -0.21
CA HIS A 158 24.45 9.45 1.16
C HIS A 158 23.49 10.63 1.40
N ARG A 159 23.81 11.80 0.84
CA ARG A 159 22.96 13.00 0.88
C ARG A 159 21.62 12.75 0.20
N LEU A 160 21.63 12.22 -1.03
CA LEU A 160 20.42 11.92 -1.80
C LEU A 160 19.55 10.87 -1.10
N LEU A 161 20.15 9.80 -0.55
CA LEU A 161 19.44 8.79 0.21
C LEU A 161 18.78 9.37 1.47
N GLY A 162 19.48 10.26 2.18
CA GLY A 162 18.90 10.97 3.33
C GLY A 162 17.69 11.82 2.96
N GLN A 163 17.76 12.53 1.83
CA GLN A 163 16.63 13.30 1.31
C GLN A 163 15.47 12.38 0.89
N LEU A 164 15.75 11.30 0.14
CA LEU A 164 14.75 10.34 -0.31
C LEU A 164 13.96 9.80 0.88
N HIS A 165 14.64 9.33 1.92
CA HIS A 165 13.99 8.85 3.14
C HIS A 165 13.15 9.94 3.82
N GLY A 166 13.66 11.17 3.92
CA GLY A 166 12.93 12.28 4.53
C GLY A 166 11.64 12.65 3.78
N HIS A 167 11.71 12.76 2.46
CA HIS A 167 10.53 13.02 1.62
C HIS A 167 9.56 11.83 1.62
N SER A 168 10.06 10.59 1.54
CA SER A 168 9.23 9.39 1.62
C SER A 168 8.49 9.29 2.95
N HIS A 169 9.11 9.67 4.06
CA HIS A 169 8.46 9.67 5.37
C HIS A 169 7.32 10.69 5.42
N ARG A 170 7.58 11.94 5.01
CA ARG A 170 6.55 12.99 5.00
C ARG A 170 5.39 12.65 4.07
N PHE A 171 5.69 12.06 2.91
CA PHE A 171 4.67 11.55 1.99
C PHE A 171 3.78 10.49 2.67
N GLN A 172 4.38 9.50 3.32
CA GLN A 172 3.64 8.47 4.04
C GLN A 172 2.79 9.05 5.18
N GLU A 173 3.33 9.98 5.96
CA GLU A 173 2.57 10.64 7.03
C GLU A 173 1.38 11.43 6.49
N GLY A 174 1.59 12.23 5.44
CA GLY A 174 0.54 12.99 4.77
C GLY A 174 -0.55 12.11 4.18
N LEU A 175 -0.16 11.05 3.46
CA LEU A 175 -1.09 10.07 2.90
C LEU A 175 -1.90 9.37 4.00
N GLY A 176 -1.23 8.94 5.08
CA GLY A 176 -1.91 8.30 6.21
C GLY A 176 -2.95 9.20 6.87
N GLN A 177 -2.63 10.48 7.02
CA GLN A 177 -3.56 11.47 7.56
C GLN A 177 -4.73 11.74 6.61
N ALA A 178 -4.46 11.95 5.31
CA ALA A 178 -5.49 12.20 4.30
C ALA A 178 -6.48 11.02 4.16
N VAL A 179 -5.97 9.78 4.14
CA VAL A 179 -6.82 8.57 4.08
C VAL A 179 -7.68 8.42 5.35
N LYS A 180 -7.13 8.76 6.52
CA LYS A 180 -7.88 8.75 7.76
C LYS A 180 -9.03 9.77 7.72
N ASP A 181 -8.73 11.00 7.29
CA ASP A 181 -9.73 12.07 7.20
C ASP A 181 -10.83 11.74 6.16
N MET A 182 -10.44 11.18 5.02
CA MET A 182 -11.38 10.66 4.00
C MET A 182 -12.35 9.64 4.61
N ARG A 183 -11.85 8.67 5.39
CA ARG A 183 -12.66 7.66 6.06
C ARG A 183 -13.60 8.26 7.10
N ASP A 184 -13.08 9.17 7.92
CA ASP A 184 -13.86 9.83 8.97
C ASP A 184 -14.99 10.67 8.36
N ASN A 185 -14.73 11.38 7.26
CA ASN A 185 -15.74 12.11 6.48
C ASN A 185 -16.81 11.18 5.89
N ALA A 186 -16.41 10.04 5.32
CA ALA A 186 -17.34 9.05 4.79
C ALA A 186 -18.24 8.44 5.88
N ALA A 187 -17.71 8.23 7.10
CA ALA A 187 -18.49 7.74 8.24
C ALA A 187 -19.52 8.77 8.71
N VAL A 188 -19.15 10.06 8.75
CA VAL A 188 -20.08 11.16 9.08
C VAL A 188 -21.20 11.27 8.05
N ALA A 189 -20.89 11.18 6.76
CA ALA A 189 -21.89 11.23 5.68
C ALA A 189 -22.90 10.08 5.77
N LYS A 190 -22.45 8.86 6.12
CA LYS A 190 -23.33 7.70 6.32
C LYS A 190 -24.23 7.81 7.56
N ALA A 191 -23.89 8.65 8.53
CA ALA A 191 -24.64 8.83 9.77
C ALA A 191 -25.73 9.92 9.70
N GLN A 192 -25.77 10.74 8.64
CA GLN A 192 -26.80 11.77 8.47
C GLN A 192 -28.12 11.15 7.95
N PRO A 193 -29.27 11.45 8.58
CA PRO A 193 -30.57 10.96 8.09
C PRO A 193 -30.86 11.54 6.71
N PRO A 194 -31.55 10.80 5.81
CA PRO A 194 -31.91 11.30 4.50
C PRO A 194 -32.72 12.60 4.65
N PRO A 195 -32.55 13.57 3.73
CA PRO A 195 -33.29 14.83 3.80
C PRO A 195 -34.79 14.51 3.80
N SER A 196 -35.52 15.10 4.75
CA SER A 196 -36.97 14.99 4.82
C SER A 196 -37.57 15.50 3.51
N GLU A 197 -38.17 14.61 2.73
CA GLU A 197 -39.01 14.99 1.59
C GLU A 197 -40.17 15.84 2.13
N ASN A 198 -40.04 17.17 2.01
CA ASN A 198 -41.16 18.08 2.22
C ASN A 198 -42.20 17.78 1.14
N THR A 199 -43.22 17.01 1.52
CA THR A 199 -44.43 16.83 0.73
C THR A 199 -45.18 18.16 0.73
N HIS A 200 -45.23 18.81 -0.44
CA HIS A 200 -46.16 19.90 -0.73
C HIS A 200 -47.19 19.42 -1.74
#